data_AF-A0AAW8KVJ2-F1
#
_entry.id   AF-A0AAW8KVJ2-F1
#
_cell.length_a   1.000
_cell.length_b   1.000
_cell.length_c   1.000
_cell.angle_alpha   90.00
_cell.angle_beta   90.00
_cell.angle_gamma   90.00
#
_symmetry.space_group_name_H-M   'P 1'
#
loop_
_entity.id
_entity.type
_entity.pdbx_description
1 polymer ?
#
loop_
_entity_poly.entity_id
_entity_poly.type
_entity_poly.pdbx_seq_one_letter_code
_entity_poly.pdbx_strand_id
1 'polypeptide(L)'
;MAKLKKAEQLFIVRSLAQFMTPTEVVKAIKETFNIVVSPQQVEAYDPTKVAGRDLRKEFKEVFEATRKEYLKQPIHNISGANDIVQLKILSDLLFTKKNNVT
;
A
#
# COMPACT_ATOMS: atom_id res chain seq x y z
N MET A 1 -11.18 22.93 -4.47
CA MET A 1 -11.05 21.46 -4.32
C MET A 1 -12.42 20.84 -4.55
N ALA A 2 -12.51 19.77 -5.33
CA ALA A 2 -13.79 19.12 -5.59
C ALA A 2 -14.35 18.50 -4.29
N LYS A 3 -15.65 18.67 -4.05
CA LYS A 3 -16.32 18.06 -2.90
C LYS A 3 -16.61 16.60 -3.23
N LEU A 4 -15.85 15.69 -2.64
CA LEU A 4 -15.96 14.25 -2.90
C LEU A 4 -17.19 13.65 -2.22
N LYS A 5 -17.89 12.78 -2.96
CA LYS A 5 -18.95 11.92 -2.43
C LYS A 5 -18.35 10.78 -1.61
N LYS A 6 -19.15 10.16 -0.74
CA LYS A 6 -18.68 9.06 0.14
C LYS A 6 -18.06 7.90 -0.63
N ALA A 7 -18.60 7.55 -1.80
CA ALA A 7 -18.06 6.49 -2.65
C ALA A 7 -16.65 6.82 -3.18
N GLU A 8 -16.43 8.06 -3.61
CA GLU A 8 -15.13 8.55 -4.11
C GLU A 8 -14.10 8.59 -2.96
N GLN A 9 -14.52 9.02 -1.76
CA GLN A 9 -13.66 9.00 -0.58
C GLN A 9 -13.24 7.57 -0.19
N LEU A 10 -14.18 6.62 -0.21
CA LEU A 10 -13.89 5.20 0.05
C LEU A 10 -12.92 4.63 -0.99
N PHE A 11 -13.06 5.04 -2.25
CA PHE A 11 -12.13 4.64 -3.30
C PHE A 11 -10.71 5.12 -2.99
N ILE A 12 -10.52 6.40 -2.63
CA ILE A 12 -9.20 6.92 -2.23
C ILE A 12 -8.60 6.10 -1.10
N VAL A 13 -9.35 5.92 -0.02
CA VAL A 13 -8.89 5.23 1.19
C VAL A 13 -8.44 3.80 0.87
N ARG A 14 -9.23 3.07 0.06
CA ARG A 14 -8.91 1.70 -0.36
C ARG A 14 -7.68 1.63 -1.26
N SER A 15 -7.52 2.59 -2.16
CA SER A 15 -6.36 2.65 -3.06
C SER A 15 -5.07 2.94 -2.29
N LEU A 16 -5.10 3.90 -1.36
CA LEU A 16 -3.96 4.22 -0.49
C LEU A 16 -3.61 3.06 0.45
N ALA A 17 -4.61 2.33 0.95
CA ALA A 17 -4.39 1.11 1.75
C ALA A 17 -3.68 0.00 0.97
N GLN A 18 -3.75 0.01 -0.36
CA GLN A 18 -3.04 -0.92 -1.26
C GLN A 18 -1.69 -0.38 -1.74
N PHE A 19 -1.13 0.61 -1.04
CA PHE A 19 0.18 1.22 -1.35
C PHE A 19 0.26 1.99 -2.68
N MET A 20 -0.88 2.37 -3.29
CA MET A 20 -0.84 3.33 -4.39
C MET A 20 -0.34 4.70 -3.89
N THR A 21 0.48 5.37 -4.70
CA THR A 21 0.94 6.73 -4.42
C THR A 21 -0.18 7.75 -4.63
N PRO A 22 -0.15 8.92 -3.94
CA PRO A 22 -1.16 9.96 -4.14
C PRO A 22 -1.33 10.38 -5.61
N THR A 23 -0.22 10.45 -6.36
CA THR A 23 -0.22 10.78 -7.79
C THR A 23 -0.95 9.73 -8.65
N GLU A 24 -0.77 8.44 -8.34
CA GLU A 24 -1.49 7.36 -9.03
C GLU A 24 -2.98 7.38 -8.70
N VAL A 25 -3.33 7.63 -7.44
CA VAL A 25 -4.74 7.73 -7.01
C VAL A 25 -5.45 8.91 -7.68
N VAL A 26 -4.79 10.05 -7.85
CA VAL A 26 -5.33 11.20 -8.60
C VAL A 26 -5.69 10.80 -10.03
N LYS A 27 -4.79 10.06 -10.73
CA LYS A 27 -5.04 9.57 -12.08
C LYS A 27 -6.22 8.58 -12.09
N ALA A 28 -6.22 7.60 -11.19
CA ALA A 28 -7.27 6.60 -11.09
C ALA A 28 -8.66 7.22 -10.83
N ILE A 29 -8.74 8.27 -10.01
CA ILE A 29 -9.99 9.00 -9.78
C ILE A 29 -10.45 9.76 -11.01
N LYS A 30 -9.53 10.40 -11.73
CA LYS A 30 -9.85 11.09 -12.97
C LYS A 30 -10.39 10.11 -14.01
N GLU A 31 -9.82 8.92 -14.11
CA GLU A 31 -10.28 7.89 -15.05
C GLU A 31 -11.62 7.27 -14.64
N THR A 32 -11.79 6.96 -13.35
CA THR A 32 -12.98 6.23 -12.86
C THR A 32 -14.21 7.14 -12.67
N PHE A 33 -13.99 8.35 -12.15
CA PHE A 33 -15.07 9.25 -11.76
C PHE A 33 -15.11 10.56 -12.56
N ASN A 34 -14.14 10.79 -13.44
CA ASN A 34 -13.99 12.04 -14.20
C ASN A 34 -13.89 13.30 -13.29
N ILE A 35 -13.28 13.14 -12.11
CA ILE A 35 -13.08 14.20 -11.12
C ILE A 35 -11.60 14.58 -11.07
N VAL A 36 -11.33 15.88 -10.99
CA VAL A 36 -9.98 16.40 -10.75
C VAL A 36 -9.82 16.69 -9.26
N VAL A 37 -8.90 15.96 -8.63
CA VAL A 37 -8.47 16.16 -7.24
C VAL A 37 -6.98 16.51 -7.19
N SER A 38 -6.55 17.21 -6.14
CA SER A 38 -5.12 17.45 -5.94
C SER A 38 -4.49 16.31 -5.12
N PRO A 39 -3.18 16.05 -5.27
CA PRO A 39 -2.46 15.08 -4.43
C PRO A 39 -2.58 15.38 -2.94
N GLN A 40 -2.55 16.66 -2.54
CA GLN A 40 -2.69 17.08 -1.14
C GLN A 40 -4.07 16.73 -0.57
N GLN A 41 -5.12 16.82 -1.40
CA GLN A 41 -6.46 16.39 -1.00
C GLN A 41 -6.53 14.87 -0.81
N VAL A 42 -5.82 14.11 -1.63
CA VAL A 42 -5.74 12.65 -1.52
C VAL A 42 -4.98 12.24 -0.26
N GLU A 43 -3.88 12.92 0.09
CA GLU A 43 -3.09 12.66 1.31
C GLU A 43 -3.89 12.84 2.60
N ALA A 44 -4.92 13.69 2.61
CA ALA A 44 -5.81 13.85 3.76
C ALA A 44 -6.65 12.59 4.08
N TYR A 45 -6.72 11.63 3.16
CA TYR A 45 -7.38 10.34 3.35
C TYR A 45 -6.42 9.21 3.73
N ASP A 46 -5.12 9.52 3.95
CA ASP A 46 -4.14 8.57 4.46
C ASP A 46 -3.96 8.76 5.99
N PRO A 47 -4.44 7.83 6.83
CA PRO A 47 -4.31 7.94 8.29
C PRO A 47 -2.86 7.79 8.79
N THR A 48 -1.94 7.31 7.96
CA THR A 48 -0.51 7.18 8.30
C THR A 48 0.26 8.50 8.15
N LYS A 49 -0.35 9.51 7.53
CA LYS A 49 0.24 10.83 7.28
C LYS A 49 -0.35 11.87 8.22
N VAL A 50 0.42 12.94 8.45
CA VAL A 50 -0.03 14.10 9.27
C VAL A 50 -1.30 14.72 8.69
N ALA A 51 -1.43 14.75 7.36
CA ALA A 51 -2.61 15.28 6.66
C ALA A 51 -3.90 14.50 6.97
N GLY A 52 -3.81 13.20 7.30
CA GLY A 52 -4.97 12.35 7.63
C GLY A 52 -5.22 12.17 9.12
N ARG A 53 -4.60 12.99 9.99
CA ARG A 53 -4.79 12.91 11.46
C ARG A 53 -6.27 13.01 11.87
N ASP A 54 -7.02 13.90 11.23
CA ASP A 54 -8.43 14.21 11.52
C ASP A 54 -9.40 13.39 10.65
N LEU A 55 -8.91 12.36 9.97
CA LEU A 55 -9.74 11.45 9.19
C LEU A 55 -10.76 10.75 10.10
N ARG A 56 -12.01 10.67 9.63
CA ARG A 56 -13.10 10.04 10.39
C ARG A 56 -12.79 8.58 10.70
N LYS A 57 -13.23 8.12 11.86
CA LYS A 57 -13.01 6.74 12.33
C LYS A 57 -13.48 5.69 11.32
N GLU A 58 -14.63 5.92 10.66
CA GLU A 58 -15.16 5.03 9.61
C GLU A 58 -14.15 4.75 8.47
N PHE A 59 -13.39 5.76 8.06
CA PHE A 59 -12.40 5.60 6.99
C PHE A 59 -11.10 4.97 7.48
N LYS A 60 -10.70 5.26 8.72
CA LYS A 60 -9.55 4.60 9.36
C LYS A 60 -9.76 3.09 9.46
N GLU A 61 -10.96 2.68 9.88
CA GLU A 61 -11.32 1.25 9.96
C GLU A 61 -11.29 0.57 8.58
N VAL A 62 -11.83 1.23 7.55
CA VAL A 62 -11.77 0.72 6.17
C VAL A 62 -10.32 0.63 5.66
N PHE A 63 -9.48 1.62 5.97
CA PHE A 63 -8.07 1.62 5.61
C PHE A 63 -7.35 0.42 6.20
N GLU A 64 -7.45 0.23 7.52
CA GLU A 64 -6.80 -0.87 8.23
C GLU A 64 -7.30 -2.24 7.76
N ALA A 65 -8.62 -2.38 7.55
CA ALA A 65 -9.20 -3.61 7.03
C ALA A 65 -8.65 -3.94 5.63
N THR A 66 -8.65 -2.97 4.73
CA THR A 66 -8.16 -3.13 3.34
C THR A 66 -6.66 -3.42 3.33
N ARG A 67 -5.87 -2.73 4.16
CA ARG A 67 -4.43 -2.97 4.32
C ARG A 67 -4.16 -4.39 4.77
N LYS A 68 -4.91 -4.87 5.77
CA LYS A 68 -4.78 -6.24 6.30
C LYS A 68 -5.12 -7.28 5.24
N GLU A 69 -6.16 -7.05 4.44
CA GLU A 69 -6.51 -7.93 3.33
C GLU A 69 -5.45 -7.95 2.24
N TYR A 70 -4.92 -6.78 1.87
CA TYR A 70 -3.83 -6.67 0.90
C TYR A 70 -2.57 -7.44 1.36
N LEU A 71 -2.16 -7.26 2.62
CA LEU A 71 -1.00 -7.95 3.18
C LEU A 71 -1.18 -9.47 3.32
N LYS A 72 -2.42 -9.96 3.43
CA LYS A 72 -2.73 -11.40 3.44
C LYS A 72 -2.61 -12.04 2.05
N GLN A 73 -2.53 -11.26 0.97
CA GLN A 73 -2.45 -11.82 -0.37
C GLN A 73 -1.17 -12.67 -0.54
N PRO A 74 -1.26 -13.80 -1.26
CA PRO A 74 -0.18 -14.78 -1.35
C PRO A 74 1.12 -14.22 -1.96
N ILE A 75 1.08 -13.07 -2.61
CA ILE A 75 2.23 -12.35 -3.16
C ILE A 75 3.24 -11.98 -2.06
N HIS A 76 2.77 -11.63 -0.85
CA HIS A 76 3.61 -11.42 0.33
C HIS A 76 4.01 -12.71 1.06
N ASN A 77 3.36 -13.83 0.70
CA ASN A 77 3.64 -15.17 1.21
C ASN A 77 4.58 -15.96 0.28
N ILE A 78 5.08 -15.34 -0.79
CA ILE A 78 6.14 -15.91 -1.60
C ILE A 78 7.39 -15.91 -0.73
N SER A 79 7.83 -17.11 -0.34
CA SER A 79 9.05 -17.31 0.45
C SER A 79 10.26 -16.54 -0.12
N GLY A 80 10.30 -16.37 -1.44
CA GLY A 80 11.30 -15.56 -2.16
C GLY A 80 11.30 -14.05 -1.89
N ALA A 81 10.18 -13.46 -1.47
CA ALA A 81 10.07 -12.02 -1.21
C ALA A 81 10.41 -11.62 0.25
N ASN A 82 10.66 -12.61 1.13
CA ASN A 82 11.05 -12.35 2.50
C ASN A 82 12.58 -12.25 2.61
N ASP A 83 13.06 -11.08 3.03
CA ASP A 83 14.49 -10.78 3.19
C ASP A 83 15.21 -11.81 4.07
N ILE A 84 14.56 -12.32 5.13
CA ILE A 84 15.14 -13.32 6.03
C ILE A 84 15.34 -14.65 5.30
N VAL A 85 14.39 -15.05 4.46
CA VAL A 85 14.50 -16.28 3.66
C VAL A 85 15.61 -16.12 2.61
N GLN A 86 15.67 -14.97 1.94
CA GLN A 86 16.72 -14.68 0.97
C GLN A 86 18.12 -14.70 1.61
N LEU A 87 18.29 -14.09 2.78
CA LEU A 87 19.54 -14.10 3.54
C LEU A 87 19.95 -15.52 3.95
N LYS A 88 18.99 -16.37 4.33
CA LYS A 88 19.28 -17.77 4.65
C LYS A 88 19.74 -18.55 3.42
N ILE A 89 19.04 -18.43 2.29
CA ILE A 89 19.44 -19.04 1.01
C ILE A 89 20.86 -18.59 0.62
N LEU A 90 21.15 -17.29 0.72
CA LEU A 90 22.49 -16.74 0.42
C LEU A 90 23.57 -17.31 1.35
N SER A 91 23.27 -17.44 2.65
CA SER A 91 24.18 -18.03 3.62
C SER A 91 24.49 -19.50 3.29
N ASP A 92 23.45 -20.29 3.00
CA ASP A 92 23.58 -21.71 2.64
C ASP A 92 24.41 -21.89 1.36
N LEU A 93 24.20 -21.05 0.36
CA LEU A 93 24.99 -21.03 -0.88
C LEU A 93 26.46 -20.67 -0.64
N LEU A 94 26.72 -19.70 0.25
CA LEU A 94 28.08 -19.28 0.60
C LEU A 94 28.85 -20.40 1.30
N PHE A 95 28.22 -21.10 2.25
CA PHE A 95 28.80 -22.26 2.93
C PHE A 95 29.06 -23.41 1.97
N THR A 96 28.10 -23.70 1.08
CA THR A 96 28.26 -24.75 0.05
C THR A 96 29.44 -24.45 -0.87
N LYS A 97 29.58 -23.19 -1.33
CA LYS A 97 30.71 -22.78 -2.18
C LYS A 97 32.05 -22.92 -1.46
N LYS A 98 32.13 -22.56 -0.17
CA LYS A 98 33.35 -22.71 0.64
C LYS A 98 33.80 -24.16 0.75
N ASN A 99 32.87 -25.10 0.86
CA ASN A 99 33.22 -26.52 1.01
C ASN A 99 33.70 -27.16 -0.31
N ASN A 100 33.26 -26.63 -1.47
CA ASN A 100 33.63 -27.14 -2.80
C ASN A 100 34.98 -26.61 -3.34
N VAL A 101 35.68 -25.73 -2.61
CA VAL A 101 37.00 -25.19 -3.01
C VAL A 101 38.17 -25.80 -2.20
N THR A 102 37.97 -26.98 -1.63
CA THR A 102 39.02 -27.79 -0.99
C THR A 102 39.24 -29.06 -1.80
#